data_AF-A0A1Y4GQM9-F1
#
_entry.id   AF-A0A1Y4GQM9-F1
#
_cell.length_a   1.000
_cell.length_b   1.000
_cell.length_c   1.000
_cell.angle_alpha   90.00
_cell.angle_beta   90.00
_cell.angle_gamma   90.00
#
_symmetry.space_group_name_H-M   'P 1'
#
loop_
_entity.id
_entity.type
_entity.pdbx_description
1 polymer ?
#
loop_
_entity_poly.entity_id
_entity_poly.type
_entity_poly.pdbx_seq_one_letter_code
_entity_poly.pdbx_strand_id
1 'polypeptide(L)'
;MKKTLFYLASILLVAGTSCSEKDDEGGGKNQESNIVLYAPDDLEEFDLLYENPTKKLDFEWEGDQAGASYSLIFSLDEEMNELKRIEVGTEMEYTLTHQDLDDLLAELGVGEYKRGELYWAIESNNNGALSRSEVRSMKLFRFYKPFIDPRDNQEYRVCRVYDPLTEDYAVWLADNLRATTYSDGTPLTENDVKFYTPQEGEDESWTRIFGGYYTWTATMRGTRGAEEGEKIQGLAPKGWHIPTKAEWDFLINACGDPTMPGTILKEKNYWDPNAGDVGLNSIGFNLAGTGYIWSIPENDIIEAFATSYYWTATAPKEGDVYPWNPDPANFPNQGVTYGFTSNDSGAALYPYDRTRGYCVRCVLD
;
A
#
# COMPACT_ATOMS: atom_id res chain seq x y z
N MET A 1 -0.15 -11.55 -40.78
CA MET A 1 -0.62 -10.65 -41.86
C MET A 1 -1.60 -9.65 -41.26
N LYS A 2 -1.59 -8.41 -41.77
CA LYS A 2 -2.33 -7.21 -41.34
C LYS A 2 -1.70 -6.39 -40.21
N LYS A 3 -0.79 -5.50 -40.64
CA LYS A 3 -0.37 -4.27 -39.96
C LYS A 3 -1.40 -3.19 -40.31
N THR A 4 -1.93 -2.48 -39.32
CA THR A 4 -2.81 -1.33 -39.54
C THR A 4 -2.01 -0.08 -39.19
N LEU A 5 -1.67 0.71 -40.21
CA LEU A 5 -1.03 2.02 -40.10
C LEU A 5 -2.05 3.03 -39.56
N PHE A 6 -1.73 3.70 -38.45
CA PHE A 6 -2.40 4.94 -38.06
C PHE A 6 -1.67 6.12 -38.71
N TYR A 7 -2.41 6.88 -39.51
CA TYR A 7 -1.97 8.16 -40.08
C TYR A 7 -2.11 9.25 -39.01
N LEU A 8 -1.00 9.87 -38.61
CA LEU A 8 -0.97 11.12 -37.86
C LEU A 8 -1.19 12.29 -38.85
N ALA A 9 -2.34 12.93 -38.76
CA ALA A 9 -2.63 14.17 -39.46
C ALA A 9 -2.04 15.35 -38.67
N SER A 10 -1.03 16.00 -39.23
CA SER A 10 -0.41 17.21 -38.72
C SER A 10 -1.37 18.39 -38.91
N ILE A 11 -1.92 18.94 -37.83
CA ILE A 11 -2.69 20.20 -37.88
C ILE A 11 -1.70 21.35 -37.66
N LEU A 12 -1.40 22.07 -38.74
CA LEU A 12 -0.78 23.39 -38.69
C LEU A 12 -1.78 24.37 -38.04
N LEU A 13 -1.41 24.93 -36.88
CA LEU A 13 -2.09 26.11 -36.33
C LEU A 13 -1.43 27.37 -36.90
N VAL A 14 -2.22 28.13 -37.67
CA VAL A 14 -1.87 29.44 -38.20
C VAL A 14 -2.02 30.47 -37.08
N ALA A 15 -0.93 31.18 -36.77
CA ALA A 15 -0.95 32.33 -35.87
C ALA A 15 -1.72 33.49 -36.53
N GLY A 16 -2.88 33.84 -35.96
CA GLY A 16 -3.59 35.08 -36.27
C GLY A 16 -3.20 36.16 -35.27
N THR A 17 -2.46 37.16 -35.71
CA THR A 17 -2.26 38.40 -34.97
C THR A 17 -3.56 39.21 -35.01
N SER A 18 -4.24 39.31 -33.87
CA SER A 18 -5.35 40.24 -33.69
C SER A 18 -4.92 41.31 -32.68
N CYS A 19 -4.42 42.43 -33.19
CA CYS A 19 -4.32 43.66 -32.41
C CYS A 19 -5.72 44.22 -32.20
N SER A 20 -6.15 44.33 -30.94
CA SER A 20 -7.15 45.32 -30.54
C SER A 20 -6.67 45.98 -29.26
N GLU A 21 -6.15 47.21 -29.39
CA GLU A 21 -6.01 48.16 -28.30
C GLU A 21 -7.41 48.49 -27.75
N LYS A 22 -7.64 48.22 -26.48
CA LYS A 22 -8.48 49.04 -25.60
C LYS A 22 -7.94 48.98 -24.18
N ASP A 23 -7.49 50.14 -23.73
CA ASP A 23 -7.18 50.45 -22.35
C ASP A 23 -8.44 50.30 -21.49
N ASP A 24 -8.34 49.59 -20.37
CA ASP A 24 -9.02 49.98 -19.12
C ASP A 24 -8.33 49.34 -17.91
N GLU A 25 -8.29 50.15 -16.85
CA GLU A 25 -7.40 50.10 -15.70
C GLU A 25 -7.72 48.99 -14.68
N GLY A 26 -6.68 48.51 -13.98
CA GLY A 26 -6.85 47.84 -12.67
C GLY A 26 -6.76 46.31 -12.64
N GLY A 27 -5.78 45.72 -13.33
CA GLY A 27 -5.35 44.34 -13.08
C GLY A 27 -3.87 44.33 -12.75
N GLY A 28 -3.49 43.83 -11.58
CA GLY A 28 -2.08 43.60 -11.24
C GLY A 28 -1.45 42.77 -12.36
N LYS A 29 -0.52 43.37 -13.10
CA LYS A 29 0.25 42.63 -14.11
C LYS A 29 1.00 41.55 -13.34
N ASN A 30 0.66 40.28 -13.59
CA ASN A 30 1.54 39.17 -13.25
C ASN A 30 2.90 39.49 -13.88
N GLN A 31 3.84 39.91 -13.05
CA GLN A 31 5.20 40.16 -13.46
C GLN A 31 5.79 38.79 -13.83
N GLU A 32 6.41 38.66 -15.00
CA GLU A 32 7.15 37.44 -15.34
C GLU A 32 8.14 37.16 -14.19
N SER A 33 7.98 35.98 -13.57
CA SER A 33 8.82 35.59 -12.45
C SER A 33 10.18 35.15 -12.97
N ASN A 34 11.24 35.70 -12.37
CA ASN A 34 12.62 35.27 -12.63
C ASN A 34 13.11 34.32 -11.53
N ILE A 35 12.21 33.71 -10.75
CA ILE A 35 12.57 32.75 -9.72
C ILE A 35 12.92 31.43 -10.41
N VAL A 36 14.16 30.97 -10.25
CA VAL A 36 14.64 29.72 -10.84
C VAL A 36 14.72 28.66 -9.75
N LEU A 37 14.06 27.51 -9.95
CA LEU A 37 14.07 26.42 -8.98
C LEU A 37 15.25 25.47 -9.23
N TYR A 38 15.93 25.06 -8.17
CA TYR A 38 17.07 24.14 -8.23
C TYR A 38 16.76 22.77 -7.63
N ALA A 39 16.09 22.72 -6.48
CA ALA A 39 15.73 21.46 -5.82
C ALA A 39 14.40 21.60 -5.05
N PRO A 40 13.61 20.52 -4.93
CA PRO A 40 13.72 19.23 -5.64
C PRO A 40 13.56 19.38 -7.17
N ASP A 41 13.99 18.37 -7.93
CA ASP A 41 13.74 18.34 -9.38
C ASP A 41 12.24 18.09 -9.65
N ASP A 42 11.77 18.50 -10.83
CA ASP A 42 10.37 18.24 -11.21
C ASP A 42 10.13 16.75 -11.46
N LEU A 43 8.94 16.28 -11.07
CA LEU A 43 8.48 14.89 -11.19
C LEU A 43 9.30 13.87 -10.37
N GLU A 44 10.02 14.32 -9.34
CA GLU A 44 10.72 13.41 -8.43
C GLU A 44 9.76 12.56 -7.57
N GLU A 45 10.22 11.38 -7.16
CA GLU A 45 9.48 10.49 -6.28
C GLU A 45 10.28 10.16 -5.01
N PHE A 46 9.63 10.29 -3.85
CA PHE A 46 10.24 10.01 -2.55
C PHE A 46 9.39 9.09 -1.68
N ASP A 47 10.08 8.17 -1.01
CA ASP A 47 9.55 7.44 0.13
C ASP A 47 9.88 8.16 1.43
N LEU A 48 8.85 8.65 2.12
CA LEU A 48 9.03 9.24 3.44
C LEU A 48 9.35 8.14 4.46
N LEU A 49 10.57 8.20 4.98
CA LEU A 49 11.12 7.21 5.92
C LEU A 49 10.60 7.40 7.36
N TYR A 50 9.63 6.57 7.76
CA TYR A 50 9.14 6.51 9.14
C TYR A 50 10.25 6.20 10.16
N GLU A 51 11.21 5.35 9.83
CA GLU A 51 12.34 5.00 10.71
C GLU A 51 13.41 6.11 10.79
N ASN A 52 13.32 7.12 9.93
CA ASN A 52 14.22 8.28 9.96
C ASN A 52 13.43 9.57 9.68
N PRO A 53 12.54 9.96 10.60
CA PRO A 53 11.60 11.07 10.38
C PRO A 53 12.30 12.42 10.29
N THR A 54 13.54 12.53 10.81
CA THR A 54 14.36 13.76 10.75
C THR A 54 15.19 13.88 9.48
N LYS A 55 15.12 12.90 8.57
CA LYS A 55 15.75 13.01 7.25
C LYS A 55 15.21 14.26 6.54
N LYS A 56 16.12 14.98 5.90
CA LYS A 56 15.86 16.30 5.31
C LYS A 56 15.61 16.18 3.81
N LEU A 57 14.71 17.02 3.32
CA LEU A 57 14.54 17.38 1.92
C LEU A 57 14.70 18.89 1.80
N ASP A 58 15.66 19.31 0.98
CA ASP A 58 16.01 20.71 0.79
C ASP A 58 15.27 21.28 -0.43
N PHE A 59 14.74 22.49 -0.27
CA PHE A 59 14.14 23.30 -1.31
C PHE A 59 15.09 24.46 -1.59
N GLU A 60 15.54 24.60 -2.83
CA GLU A 60 16.55 25.59 -3.22
C GLU A 60 16.10 26.33 -4.48
N TRP A 61 16.28 27.65 -4.49
CA TRP A 61 15.94 28.49 -5.63
C TRP A 61 16.88 29.70 -5.78
N GLU A 62 16.78 30.39 -6.91
CA GLU A 62 17.36 31.71 -7.11
C GLU A 62 16.25 32.76 -7.05
N GLY A 63 16.50 33.81 -6.28
CA GLY A 63 15.56 34.92 -6.13
C GLY A 63 15.48 35.82 -7.36
N ASP A 64 14.33 36.44 -7.58
CA ASP A 64 14.10 37.37 -8.70
C ASP A 64 14.57 38.79 -8.42
N GLN A 65 14.60 39.21 -7.15
CA GLN A 65 14.85 40.59 -6.72
C GLN A 65 15.58 40.66 -5.39
N ALA A 66 16.50 41.63 -5.27
CA ALA A 66 17.23 41.86 -4.03
C ALA A 66 16.30 42.36 -2.91
N GLY A 67 16.30 41.64 -1.77
CA GLY A 67 15.52 42.02 -0.59
C GLY A 67 14.05 41.58 -0.61
N ALA A 68 13.64 40.76 -1.59
CA ALA A 68 12.33 40.12 -1.57
C ALA A 68 12.24 39.08 -0.43
N SER A 69 11.03 38.88 0.08
CA SER A 69 10.70 37.76 0.97
C SER A 69 9.99 36.65 0.21
N TYR A 70 10.26 35.40 0.56
CA TYR A 70 9.74 34.22 -0.10
C TYR A 70 8.84 33.40 0.83
N SER A 71 7.87 32.74 0.21
CA SER A 71 7.08 31.67 0.83
C SER A 71 7.12 30.43 -0.07
N LEU A 72 7.24 29.27 0.55
CA LEU A 72 7.03 27.98 -0.10
C LEU A 72 5.54 27.64 -0.06
N ILE A 73 4.94 27.35 -1.20
CA ILE A 73 3.53 27.00 -1.30
C ILE A 73 3.35 25.59 -1.85
N PHE A 74 2.34 24.89 -1.32
CA PHE A 74 2.03 23.51 -1.66
C PHE A 74 0.55 23.31 -1.93
N SER A 75 0.22 22.38 -2.83
CA SER A 75 -1.14 21.93 -3.13
C SER A 75 -1.16 20.49 -3.66
N LEU A 76 -2.32 19.84 -3.58
CA LEU A 76 -2.61 18.60 -4.32
C LEU A 76 -3.27 18.87 -5.68
N ASP A 77 -3.45 20.14 -6.04
CA ASP A 77 -4.01 20.58 -7.31
C ASP A 77 -2.92 21.29 -8.13
N GLU A 78 -2.72 20.86 -9.37
CA GLU A 78 -1.76 21.45 -10.32
C GLU A 78 -2.02 22.94 -10.54
N GLU A 79 -3.29 23.36 -10.47
CA GLU A 79 -3.68 24.78 -10.57
C GLU A 79 -3.31 25.60 -9.32
N MET A 80 -2.75 24.95 -8.30
CA MET A 80 -2.30 25.55 -7.04
C MET A 80 -3.46 26.23 -6.28
N ASN A 81 -4.61 25.55 -6.23
CA ASN A 81 -5.75 25.87 -5.37
C ASN A 81 -5.53 25.34 -3.93
N GLU A 82 -6.30 25.78 -2.94
CA GLU A 82 -6.25 25.27 -1.55
C GLU A 82 -4.84 25.20 -0.93
N LEU A 83 -4.08 26.29 -1.08
CA LEU A 83 -2.66 26.34 -0.73
C LEU A 83 -2.38 26.12 0.76
N LYS A 84 -1.33 25.35 1.02
CA LYS A 84 -0.54 25.41 2.26
C LYS A 84 0.67 26.29 2.02
N ARG A 85 0.92 27.23 2.95
CA ARG A 85 2.00 28.21 2.83
C ARG A 85 2.93 28.11 4.03
N ILE A 86 4.23 28.09 3.74
CA ILE A 86 5.30 28.20 4.71
C ILE A 86 6.07 29.49 4.42
N GLU A 87 6.06 30.42 5.37
CA GLU A 87 6.84 31.66 5.24
C GLU A 87 8.32 31.36 5.49
N VAL A 88 9.17 31.71 4.52
CA VAL A 88 10.63 31.48 4.60
C VAL A 88 11.34 32.74 5.07
N GLY A 89 10.96 33.91 4.54
CA GLY A 89 11.69 35.17 4.75
C GLY A 89 12.62 35.47 3.59
N THR A 90 13.83 35.95 3.82
CA THR A 90 14.73 36.41 2.74
C THR A 90 15.72 35.36 2.24
N GLU A 91 15.74 34.18 2.87
CA GLU A 91 16.59 33.07 2.44
C GLU A 91 16.11 32.49 1.12
N MET A 92 17.01 31.84 0.38
CA MET A 92 16.71 31.17 -0.89
C MET A 92 16.81 29.64 -0.79
N GLU A 93 16.81 29.15 0.44
CA GLU A 93 16.76 27.74 0.80
C GLU A 93 15.77 27.53 1.95
N TYR A 94 15.13 26.37 1.96
CA TYR A 94 14.33 25.91 3.08
C TYR A 94 14.38 24.40 3.18
N THR A 95 14.50 23.88 4.41
CA THR A 95 14.55 22.43 4.63
C THR A 95 13.29 21.97 5.35
N LEU A 96 12.66 20.92 4.83
CA LEU A 96 11.64 20.16 5.53
C LEU A 96 12.19 18.81 5.95
N THR A 97 11.79 18.34 7.13
CA THR A 97 12.01 16.94 7.49
C THR A 97 10.96 16.05 6.84
N HIS A 98 11.25 14.76 6.76
CA HIS A 98 10.29 13.77 6.32
C HIS A 98 9.01 13.76 7.18
N GLN A 99 9.13 14.05 8.49
CA GLN A 99 7.98 14.24 9.36
C GLN A 99 7.14 15.45 8.92
N ASP A 100 7.77 16.59 8.66
CA ASP A 100 7.04 17.79 8.22
C ASP A 100 6.30 17.55 6.90
N LEU A 101 6.91 16.79 5.98
CA LEU A 101 6.27 16.39 4.72
C LEU A 101 5.11 15.41 4.93
N ASP A 102 5.22 14.43 5.83
CA ASP A 102 4.12 13.51 6.12
C ASP A 102 2.94 14.24 6.76
N ASP A 103 3.22 15.16 7.70
CA ASP A 103 2.21 16.00 8.35
C ASP A 103 1.52 16.92 7.33
N LEU A 104 2.29 17.54 6.42
CA LEU A 104 1.75 18.35 5.33
C LEU A 104 0.79 17.55 4.44
N LEU A 105 1.17 16.34 4.02
CA LEU A 105 0.32 15.46 3.22
C LEU A 105 -0.95 15.06 3.99
N ALA A 106 -0.83 14.78 5.29
CA ALA A 106 -1.98 14.47 6.14
C ALA A 106 -2.96 15.65 6.22
N GLU A 107 -2.44 16.87 6.42
CA GLU A 107 -3.23 18.10 6.48
C GLU A 107 -3.92 18.42 5.15
N LEU A 108 -3.29 18.07 4.04
CA LEU A 108 -3.85 18.17 2.69
C LEU A 108 -4.86 17.05 2.37
N GLY A 109 -5.03 16.06 3.26
CA GLY A 109 -6.03 15.00 3.13
C GLY A 109 -5.56 13.73 2.44
N VAL A 110 -4.25 13.58 2.19
CA VAL A 110 -3.68 12.31 1.70
C VAL A 110 -3.78 11.27 2.81
N GLY A 111 -4.52 10.19 2.58
CA GLY A 111 -4.72 9.12 3.58
C GLY A 111 -3.42 8.41 3.97
N GLU A 112 -3.39 7.82 5.16
CA GLU A 112 -2.23 7.03 5.62
C GLU A 112 -1.87 5.93 4.61
N TYR A 113 -0.57 5.68 4.43
CA TYR A 113 -0.03 4.71 3.49
C TYR A 113 -0.32 4.99 2.00
N LYS A 114 -0.94 6.13 1.68
CA LYS A 114 -1.20 6.54 0.29
C LYS A 114 -0.05 7.38 -0.27
N ARG A 115 0.00 7.44 -1.60
CA ARG A 115 0.84 8.36 -2.36
C ARG A 115 0.08 9.66 -2.61
N GLY A 116 0.72 10.79 -2.40
CA GLY A 116 0.24 12.10 -2.83
C GLY A 116 1.12 12.66 -3.94
N GLU A 117 0.52 13.26 -4.96
CA GLU A 117 1.23 14.11 -5.92
C GLU A 117 1.13 15.54 -5.40
N LEU A 118 2.26 16.06 -4.93
CA LEU A 118 2.37 17.35 -4.26
C LEU A 118 2.96 18.37 -5.23
N TYR A 119 2.15 19.35 -5.60
CA TYR A 119 2.57 20.49 -6.40
C TYR A 119 3.13 21.57 -5.48
N TRP A 120 4.24 22.18 -5.88
CA TRP A 120 4.90 23.20 -5.10
C TRP A 120 5.48 24.32 -5.98
N ALA A 121 5.57 25.50 -5.40
CA ALA A 121 6.17 26.67 -6.03
C ALA A 121 6.71 27.63 -4.97
N ILE A 122 7.52 28.58 -5.40
CA ILE A 122 7.99 29.70 -4.59
C ILE A 122 7.20 30.94 -4.98
N GLU A 123 6.64 31.63 -3.99
CA GLU A 123 6.13 32.98 -4.15
C GLU A 123 7.09 34.00 -3.56
N SER A 124 7.39 35.06 -4.31
CA SER A 124 8.11 36.23 -3.81
C SER A 124 7.15 37.38 -3.54
N ASN A 125 7.48 38.17 -2.53
CA ASN A 125 6.87 39.45 -2.24
C ASN A 125 7.96 40.51 -2.11
N ASN A 126 7.91 41.52 -2.98
CA ASN A 126 8.74 42.70 -2.86
C ASN A 126 7.86 43.94 -2.72
N ASN A 127 7.72 44.44 -1.50
CA ASN A 127 6.95 45.65 -1.20
C ASN A 127 5.50 45.61 -1.75
N GLY A 128 4.87 44.43 -1.74
CA GLY A 128 3.51 44.21 -2.21
C GLY A 128 3.40 43.77 -3.68
N ALA A 129 4.50 43.77 -4.44
CA ALA A 129 4.55 43.13 -5.75
C ALA A 129 4.78 41.63 -5.57
N LEU A 130 3.83 40.81 -6.02
CA LEU A 130 3.91 39.35 -5.94
C LEU A 130 4.40 38.76 -7.26
N SER A 131 5.28 37.77 -7.16
CA SER A 131 5.74 36.94 -8.28
C SER A 131 5.74 35.47 -7.83
N ARG A 132 5.65 34.52 -8.78
CA ARG A 132 5.62 33.09 -8.49
C ARG A 132 6.46 32.32 -9.51
N SER A 133 7.28 31.39 -9.05
CA SER A 133 8.05 30.48 -9.90
C SER A 133 7.17 29.62 -10.81
N GLU A 134 7.80 28.81 -11.66
CA GLU A 134 7.14 27.63 -12.22
C GLU A 134 6.59 26.72 -11.09
N VAL A 135 5.56 25.95 -11.42
CA VAL A 135 5.04 24.90 -10.53
C VAL A 135 5.80 23.62 -10.83
N ARG A 136 6.36 23.00 -9.80
CA ARG A 136 6.92 21.66 -9.85
C ARG A 136 6.03 20.68 -9.11
N SER A 137 6.18 19.41 -9.43
CA SER A 137 5.48 18.30 -8.80
C SER A 137 6.47 17.31 -8.21
N MET A 138 6.07 16.65 -7.13
CA MET A 138 6.77 15.49 -6.60
C MET A 138 5.76 14.47 -6.07
N LYS A 139 6.04 13.19 -6.29
CA LYS A 139 5.28 12.08 -5.73
C LYS A 139 5.87 11.71 -4.37
N LEU A 140 5.04 11.77 -3.33
CA LEU A 140 5.44 11.41 -1.98
C LEU A 140 4.59 10.25 -1.48
N PHE A 141 5.25 9.14 -1.13
CA PHE A 141 4.61 8.12 -0.33
C PHE A 141 4.68 8.50 1.15
N ARG A 142 3.50 8.53 1.78
CA ARG A 142 3.38 8.77 3.21
C ARG A 142 4.06 7.70 4.06
N PHE A 143 4.26 8.03 5.34
CA PHE A 143 4.90 7.16 6.31
C PHE A 143 4.32 5.77 6.38
N TYR A 144 5.26 4.85 6.58
CA TYR A 144 5.01 3.43 6.62
C TYR A 144 5.12 2.87 8.04
N LYS A 145 4.28 3.41 8.94
CA LYS A 145 4.22 3.02 10.35
C LYS A 145 3.38 1.74 10.56
N PRO A 146 3.64 0.94 11.61
CA PRO A 146 2.76 -0.16 11.98
C PRO A 146 1.29 0.28 12.13
N PHE A 147 0.37 -0.56 11.65
CA PHE A 147 -1.07 -0.35 11.80
C PHE A 147 -1.51 -0.76 13.21
N ILE A 148 -2.22 0.13 13.91
CA ILE A 148 -2.84 -0.16 15.20
C ILE A 148 -4.32 -0.43 14.97
N ASP A 149 -4.74 -1.67 15.22
CA ASP A 149 -6.15 -2.05 15.04
C ASP A 149 -7.01 -1.40 16.13
N PRO A 150 -8.00 -0.56 15.77
CA PRO A 150 -8.81 0.17 16.74
C PRO A 150 -9.73 -0.74 17.57
N ARG A 151 -9.89 -2.01 17.19
CA ARG A 151 -10.73 -2.98 17.92
C ARG A 151 -10.09 -3.45 19.22
N ASP A 152 -8.77 -3.62 19.23
CA ASP A 152 -8.05 -4.32 20.30
C ASP A 152 -6.64 -3.76 20.59
N ASN A 153 -6.24 -2.67 19.93
CA ASN A 153 -4.90 -2.07 19.99
C ASN A 153 -3.77 -3.03 19.59
N GLN A 154 -4.07 -4.10 18.85
CA GLN A 154 -3.04 -4.95 18.29
C GLN A 154 -2.26 -4.18 17.22
N GLU A 155 -0.95 -4.24 17.32
CA GLU A 155 -0.03 -3.63 16.35
C GLU A 155 0.39 -4.65 15.29
N TYR A 156 0.19 -4.29 14.03
CA TYR A 156 0.56 -5.07 12.86
C TYR A 156 1.56 -4.30 12.02
N ARG A 157 2.70 -4.93 11.70
CA ARG A 157 3.56 -4.42 10.64
C ARG A 157 2.78 -4.39 9.32
N VAL A 158 3.20 -3.51 8.42
CA VAL A 158 2.63 -3.38 7.08
C VAL A 158 3.76 -3.60 6.06
N CYS A 159 3.44 -4.04 4.84
CA CYS A 159 4.35 -4.04 3.68
C CYS A 159 3.68 -3.49 2.39
N ARG A 160 4.42 -2.70 1.61
CA ARG A 160 3.94 -2.11 0.36
C ARG A 160 4.49 -2.93 -0.79
N VAL A 161 3.59 -3.35 -1.66
CA VAL A 161 3.89 -4.01 -2.92
C VAL A 161 3.73 -2.96 -4.01
N TYR A 162 4.74 -2.79 -4.86
CA TYR A 162 4.75 -1.80 -5.93
C TYR A 162 5.14 -2.47 -7.24
N ASP A 163 4.35 -2.27 -8.29
CA ASP A 163 4.70 -2.69 -9.64
C ASP A 163 5.26 -1.48 -10.42
N PRO A 164 6.57 -1.44 -10.70
CA PRO A 164 7.20 -0.32 -11.40
C PRO A 164 6.77 -0.18 -12.86
N LEU A 165 6.12 -1.19 -13.46
CA LEU A 165 5.66 -1.13 -14.85
C LEU A 165 4.31 -0.43 -14.98
N THR A 166 3.42 -0.65 -14.01
CA THR A 166 2.06 -0.08 -13.99
C THR A 166 1.95 1.13 -13.08
N GLU A 167 2.94 1.36 -12.21
CA GLU A 167 2.93 2.29 -11.08
C GLU A 167 1.83 2.00 -10.03
N ASP A 168 1.20 0.82 -10.11
CA ASP A 168 0.21 0.37 -9.15
C ASP A 168 0.90 -0.10 -7.86
N TYR A 169 0.20 0.07 -6.74
CA TYR A 169 0.67 -0.43 -5.45
C TYR A 169 -0.47 -0.95 -4.59
N ALA A 170 -0.12 -1.88 -3.69
CA ALA A 170 -1.00 -2.40 -2.65
C ALA A 170 -0.31 -2.36 -1.30
N VAL A 171 -1.08 -2.09 -0.24
CA VAL A 171 -0.59 -2.07 1.13
C VAL A 171 -1.20 -3.24 1.88
N TRP A 172 -0.36 -4.09 2.46
CA TRP A 172 -0.74 -5.32 3.12
C TRP A 172 -0.39 -5.29 4.60
N LEU A 173 -1.18 -5.97 5.42
CA LEU A 173 -0.72 -6.38 6.74
C LEU A 173 0.43 -7.38 6.57
N ALA A 174 1.60 -7.00 7.07
CA ALA A 174 2.79 -7.83 7.12
C ALA A 174 2.83 -8.73 8.38
N ASP A 175 1.84 -8.66 9.26
CA ASP A 175 1.61 -9.70 10.28
C ASP A 175 0.29 -10.44 10.03
N ASN A 176 0.20 -11.70 10.49
CA ASN A 176 -1.06 -12.45 10.50
C ASN A 176 -2.07 -11.79 11.44
N LEU A 177 -3.33 -11.74 11.02
CA LEU A 177 -4.41 -11.13 11.81
C LEU A 177 -4.60 -11.82 13.16
N ARG A 178 -4.90 -11.03 14.20
CA ARG A 178 -5.14 -11.49 15.58
C ARG A 178 -6.46 -11.00 16.16
N ALA A 179 -7.40 -10.64 15.29
CA ALA A 179 -8.72 -10.16 15.67
C ALA A 179 -9.47 -11.21 16.50
N THR A 180 -10.10 -10.74 17.58
CA THR A 180 -11.03 -11.50 18.43
C THR A 180 -12.47 -11.02 18.30
N THR A 181 -12.68 -9.92 17.57
CA THR A 181 -13.99 -9.31 17.31
C THR A 181 -14.07 -8.80 15.87
N TYR A 182 -15.29 -8.75 15.32
CA TYR A 182 -15.58 -8.04 14.08
C TYR A 182 -15.57 -6.52 14.31
N SER A 183 -15.54 -5.71 13.24
CA SER A 183 -15.48 -4.24 13.35
C SER A 183 -16.71 -3.58 13.98
N ASP A 184 -17.81 -4.31 14.17
CA ASP A 184 -18.96 -3.83 14.93
C ASP A 184 -18.95 -4.27 16.41
N GLY A 185 -17.86 -4.89 16.85
CA GLY A 185 -17.67 -5.38 18.22
C GLY A 185 -18.26 -6.76 18.48
N THR A 186 -18.86 -7.43 17.49
CA THR A 186 -19.35 -8.80 17.66
C THR A 186 -18.16 -9.73 17.96
N PRO A 187 -18.17 -10.49 19.08
CA PRO A 187 -17.06 -11.38 19.43
C PRO A 187 -17.02 -12.63 18.55
N LEU A 188 -15.81 -13.11 18.29
CA LEU A 188 -15.58 -14.45 17.75
C LEU A 188 -15.73 -15.50 18.87
N THR A 189 -16.15 -16.69 18.48
CA THR A 189 -16.30 -17.85 19.36
C THR A 189 -15.20 -18.89 19.12
N GLU A 190 -15.15 -19.92 19.96
CA GLU A 190 -14.23 -21.06 19.78
C GLU A 190 -14.44 -21.82 18.45
N ASN A 191 -15.62 -21.71 17.83
CA ASN A 191 -15.91 -22.30 16.51
C ASN A 191 -15.41 -21.42 15.36
N ASP A 192 -15.02 -20.18 15.63
CA ASP A 192 -14.60 -19.21 14.63
C ASP A 192 -13.07 -19.13 14.51
N VAL A 193 -12.37 -19.21 15.65
CA VAL A 193 -10.93 -18.98 15.72
C VAL A 193 -10.25 -19.81 16.80
N LYS A 194 -9.03 -20.26 16.51
CA LYS A 194 -8.07 -20.79 17.49
C LYS A 194 -6.73 -20.06 17.33
N PHE A 195 -6.01 -19.84 18.41
CA PHE A 195 -4.69 -19.18 18.41
C PHE A 195 -3.59 -20.19 18.73
N TYR A 196 -2.37 -19.94 18.23
CA TYR A 196 -1.20 -20.72 18.63
C TYR A 196 -0.97 -20.59 20.13
N THR A 197 -0.64 -21.70 20.79
CA THR A 197 -0.20 -21.73 22.18
C THR A 197 1.22 -22.30 22.18
N PRO A 198 2.24 -21.47 22.48
CA PRO A 198 3.62 -21.91 22.53
C PRO A 198 3.81 -23.11 23.47
N GLN A 199 4.62 -24.07 23.04
CA GLN A 199 4.96 -25.24 23.84
C GLN A 199 6.00 -24.88 24.91
N GLU A 200 6.21 -25.77 25.88
CA GLU A 200 7.23 -25.57 26.92
C GLU A 200 8.62 -25.37 26.28
N GLY A 201 9.24 -24.23 26.57
CA GLY A 201 10.55 -23.84 26.03
C GLY A 201 10.50 -23.01 24.75
N GLU A 202 9.32 -22.77 24.18
CA GLU A 202 9.14 -21.84 23.07
C GLU A 202 8.97 -20.39 23.54
N ASP A 203 9.26 -19.44 22.65
CA ASP A 203 9.09 -18.00 22.90
C ASP A 203 7.60 -17.60 22.80
N GLU A 204 7.11 -16.84 23.77
CA GLU A 204 5.74 -16.32 23.80
C GLU A 204 5.37 -15.48 22.56
N SER A 205 6.37 -14.88 21.90
CA SER A 205 6.19 -14.12 20.66
C SER A 205 5.67 -14.96 19.49
N TRP A 206 5.76 -16.30 19.53
CA TRP A 206 5.20 -17.17 18.50
C TRP A 206 3.69 -17.01 18.36
N THR A 207 2.97 -16.74 19.45
CA THR A 207 1.53 -16.43 19.40
C THR A 207 1.26 -15.24 18.48
N ARG A 208 2.11 -14.20 18.55
CA ARG A 208 1.99 -13.00 17.72
C ARG A 208 2.32 -13.28 16.25
N ILE A 209 3.37 -14.06 16.01
CA ILE A 209 3.84 -14.42 14.66
C ILE A 209 2.82 -15.31 13.95
N PHE A 210 2.30 -16.33 14.64
CA PHE A 210 1.37 -17.28 14.06
C PHE A 210 -0.02 -16.66 13.85
N GLY A 211 -0.47 -15.85 14.82
CA GLY A 211 -1.76 -15.20 14.76
C GLY A 211 -2.94 -16.16 14.93
N GLY A 212 -4.12 -15.72 14.46
CA GLY A 212 -5.34 -16.51 14.53
C GLY A 212 -5.49 -17.45 13.33
N TYR A 213 -5.98 -18.66 13.61
CA TYR A 213 -6.46 -19.61 12.63
C TYR A 213 -7.98 -19.48 12.58
N TYR A 214 -8.49 -18.92 11.49
CA TYR A 214 -9.90 -18.61 11.34
C TYR A 214 -10.57 -19.62 10.41
N THR A 215 -11.83 -19.95 10.67
CA THR A 215 -12.67 -20.63 9.67
C THR A 215 -13.00 -19.65 8.54
N TRP A 216 -13.22 -20.15 7.33
CA TRP A 216 -13.56 -19.29 6.19
C TRP A 216 -14.86 -18.51 6.46
N THR A 217 -15.85 -19.16 7.10
CA THR A 217 -17.12 -18.52 7.46
C THR A 217 -16.90 -17.35 8.40
N ALA A 218 -15.98 -17.46 9.38
CA ALA A 218 -15.62 -16.36 10.25
C ALA A 218 -14.86 -15.26 9.48
N THR A 219 -13.88 -15.63 8.65
CA THR A 219 -13.12 -14.69 7.82
C THR A 219 -14.03 -13.85 6.92
N MET A 220 -15.02 -14.48 6.30
CA MET A 220 -15.98 -13.81 5.42
C MET A 220 -17.21 -13.26 6.14
N ARG A 221 -17.30 -13.46 7.47
CA ARG A 221 -18.44 -13.03 8.29
C ARG A 221 -19.79 -13.53 7.75
N GLY A 222 -19.83 -14.80 7.34
CA GLY A 222 -21.04 -15.43 6.79
C GLY A 222 -21.51 -14.89 5.44
N THR A 223 -20.71 -14.05 4.76
CA THR A 223 -21.01 -13.58 3.41
C THR A 223 -20.64 -14.64 2.36
N ARG A 224 -21.11 -14.43 1.12
CA ARG A 224 -20.58 -15.19 -0.02
C ARG A 224 -19.14 -14.75 -0.33
N GLY A 225 -18.40 -15.60 -1.03
CA GLY A 225 -17.10 -15.18 -1.54
C GLY A 225 -17.25 -14.01 -2.52
N ALA A 226 -16.21 -13.19 -2.59
CA ALA A 226 -16.09 -12.07 -3.50
C ALA A 226 -16.23 -12.55 -4.95
N GLU A 227 -17.03 -11.81 -5.71
CA GLU A 227 -17.00 -11.86 -7.17
C GLU A 227 -15.83 -11.02 -7.71
N GLU A 228 -15.61 -11.05 -9.02
CA GLU A 228 -14.49 -10.32 -9.62
C GLU A 228 -14.67 -8.81 -9.42
N GLY A 229 -13.64 -8.15 -8.89
CA GLY A 229 -13.67 -6.72 -8.56
C GLY A 229 -14.37 -6.36 -7.24
N GLU A 230 -14.89 -7.34 -6.49
CA GLU A 230 -15.53 -7.09 -5.20
C GLU A 230 -14.52 -7.17 -4.05
N LYS A 231 -14.60 -6.21 -3.11
CA LYS A 231 -13.87 -6.24 -1.83
C LYS A 231 -14.81 -6.68 -0.72
N ILE A 232 -14.39 -7.67 0.06
CA ILE A 232 -15.13 -8.12 1.25
C ILE A 232 -14.33 -7.75 2.48
N GLN A 233 -14.88 -6.83 3.29
CA GLN A 233 -14.25 -6.46 4.57
C GLN A 233 -14.13 -7.69 5.48
N GLY A 234 -15.23 -8.44 5.66
CA GLY A 234 -15.26 -9.65 6.48
C GLY A 234 -14.74 -9.40 7.90
N LEU A 235 -13.72 -10.16 8.28
CA LEU A 235 -13.02 -10.03 9.56
C LEU A 235 -11.96 -8.92 9.59
N ALA A 236 -11.59 -8.35 8.44
CA ALA A 236 -10.58 -7.30 8.38
C ALA A 236 -11.00 -6.04 9.16
N PRO A 237 -10.03 -5.27 9.69
CA PRO A 237 -10.30 -3.97 10.30
C PRO A 237 -11.00 -3.03 9.31
N LYS A 238 -11.68 -1.98 9.83
CA LYS A 238 -12.30 -0.97 8.97
C LYS A 238 -11.23 -0.28 8.11
N GLY A 239 -11.51 -0.10 6.81
CA GLY A 239 -10.56 0.45 5.83
C GLY A 239 -9.60 -0.60 5.25
N TRP A 240 -9.78 -1.88 5.63
CA TRP A 240 -9.07 -3.02 5.10
C TRP A 240 -10.07 -4.10 4.67
N HIS A 241 -9.64 -5.01 3.80
CA HIS A 241 -10.45 -6.13 3.35
C HIS A 241 -9.65 -7.43 3.28
N ILE A 242 -10.38 -8.55 3.18
CA ILE A 242 -9.80 -9.87 2.97
C ILE A 242 -9.30 -9.95 1.52
N PRO A 243 -8.02 -10.28 1.27
CA PRO A 243 -7.45 -10.24 -0.07
C PRO A 243 -8.15 -11.21 -1.01
N THR A 244 -8.39 -10.73 -2.22
CA THR A 244 -8.86 -11.55 -3.34
C THR A 244 -7.70 -12.32 -3.98
N LYS A 245 -8.03 -13.30 -4.83
CA LYS A 245 -7.04 -13.98 -5.67
C LYS A 245 -6.26 -13.00 -6.54
N ALA A 246 -6.93 -11.99 -7.12
CA ALA A 246 -6.27 -11.01 -7.98
C ALA A 246 -5.21 -10.19 -7.22
N GLU A 247 -5.47 -9.87 -5.95
CA GLU A 247 -4.52 -9.14 -5.11
C GLU A 247 -3.33 -10.02 -4.69
N TRP A 248 -3.58 -11.30 -4.40
CA TRP A 248 -2.48 -12.26 -4.21
C TRP A 248 -1.64 -12.45 -5.48
N ASP A 249 -2.27 -12.51 -6.65
CA ASP A 249 -1.55 -12.57 -7.93
C ASP A 249 -0.73 -11.28 -8.15
N PHE A 250 -1.28 -10.11 -7.82
CA PHE A 250 -0.52 -8.86 -7.85
C PHE A 250 0.70 -8.91 -6.92
N LEU A 251 0.51 -9.35 -5.67
CA LEU A 251 1.61 -9.57 -4.72
C LEU A 251 2.69 -10.49 -5.30
N ILE A 252 2.30 -11.65 -5.84
CA ILE A 252 3.22 -12.64 -6.40
C ILE A 252 3.97 -12.09 -7.61
N ASN A 253 3.30 -11.32 -8.46
CA ASN A 253 3.91 -10.79 -9.67
C ASN A 253 4.81 -9.58 -9.41
N ALA A 254 4.51 -8.79 -8.37
CA ALA A 254 5.20 -7.54 -8.06
C ALA A 254 6.17 -7.64 -6.86
N CYS A 255 6.32 -8.82 -6.22
CA CYS A 255 7.21 -8.96 -5.07
C CYS A 255 8.71 -8.95 -5.42
N GLY A 256 9.08 -8.95 -6.70
CA GLY A 256 10.47 -8.91 -7.17
C GLY A 256 10.73 -9.97 -8.24
N ASP A 257 11.06 -11.20 -7.83
CA ASP A 257 11.16 -12.34 -8.74
C ASP A 257 9.88 -13.18 -8.70
N PRO A 258 8.99 -13.07 -9.71
CA PRO A 258 7.72 -13.78 -9.74
C PRO A 258 7.86 -15.29 -9.96
N THR A 259 9.07 -15.79 -10.28
CA THR A 259 9.32 -17.23 -10.43
C THR A 259 9.60 -17.91 -9.09
N MET A 260 9.89 -17.13 -8.04
CA MET A 260 10.22 -17.62 -6.70
C MET A 260 9.53 -16.80 -5.58
N PRO A 261 8.21 -16.54 -5.66
CA PRO A 261 7.51 -15.66 -4.72
C PRO A 261 7.58 -16.14 -3.27
N GLY A 262 7.58 -17.45 -3.03
CA GLY A 262 7.77 -18.03 -1.70
C GLY A 262 9.11 -17.62 -1.10
N THR A 263 10.20 -17.69 -1.85
CA THR A 263 11.53 -17.27 -1.38
C THR A 263 11.56 -15.79 -1.03
N ILE A 264 10.92 -14.95 -1.85
CA ILE A 264 10.85 -13.49 -1.64
C ILE A 264 10.07 -13.13 -0.36
N LEU A 265 8.95 -13.80 -0.10
CA LEU A 265 7.99 -13.41 0.95
C LEU A 265 8.31 -13.99 2.35
N LYS A 266 8.98 -15.15 2.41
CA LYS A 266 9.30 -15.85 3.66
C LYS A 266 10.29 -15.09 4.54
N GLU A 267 9.92 -14.91 5.81
CA GLU A 267 10.87 -14.53 6.85
C GLU A 267 11.58 -15.78 7.37
N LYS A 268 12.87 -15.90 7.05
CA LYS A 268 13.69 -17.08 7.31
C LYS A 268 13.53 -17.63 8.74
N ASN A 269 13.46 -16.74 9.72
CA ASN A 269 13.44 -17.14 11.13
C ASN A 269 12.07 -17.67 11.59
N TYR A 270 11.04 -17.62 10.75
CA TYR A 270 9.67 -18.08 11.06
C TYR A 270 9.31 -19.41 10.38
N TRP A 271 10.30 -20.14 9.87
CA TRP A 271 10.16 -21.44 9.23
C TRP A 271 11.13 -22.44 9.86
N ASP A 272 11.00 -23.73 9.50
CA ASP A 272 11.95 -24.77 9.90
C ASP A 272 13.39 -24.32 9.58
N PRO A 273 14.30 -24.25 10.56
CA PRO A 273 15.68 -23.83 10.33
C PRO A 273 16.46 -24.76 9.38
N ASN A 274 15.94 -25.97 9.11
CA ASN A 274 16.49 -26.93 8.16
C ASN A 274 15.84 -26.87 6.77
N ALA A 275 14.92 -25.93 6.53
CA ALA A 275 14.30 -25.72 5.23
C ALA A 275 15.36 -25.45 4.15
N GLY A 276 15.19 -26.08 2.98
CA GLY A 276 16.09 -25.95 1.84
C GLY A 276 15.95 -24.63 1.08
N ASP A 277 14.80 -23.96 1.18
CA ASP A 277 14.56 -22.63 0.61
C ASP A 277 14.83 -21.54 1.66
N VAL A 278 15.78 -20.65 1.35
CA VAL A 278 16.17 -19.57 2.26
C VAL A 278 15.32 -18.35 1.97
N GLY A 279 14.27 -18.15 2.77
CA GLY A 279 13.45 -16.94 2.72
C GLY A 279 14.27 -15.66 2.83
N LEU A 280 13.94 -14.66 2.00
CA LEU A 280 14.63 -13.37 1.92
C LEU A 280 13.86 -12.24 2.59
N ASN A 281 12.53 -12.36 2.65
CA ASN A 281 11.61 -11.32 3.14
C ASN A 281 11.91 -9.93 2.54
N SER A 282 12.26 -9.86 1.26
CA SER A 282 12.88 -8.67 0.67
C SER A 282 11.94 -7.48 0.54
N ILE A 283 10.63 -7.72 0.61
CA ILE A 283 9.60 -6.67 0.64
C ILE A 283 8.96 -6.48 2.02
N GLY A 284 9.46 -7.18 3.05
CA GLY A 284 8.95 -7.06 4.41
C GLY A 284 7.58 -7.70 4.66
N PHE A 285 7.13 -8.65 3.84
CA PHE A 285 5.83 -9.33 3.99
C PHE A 285 5.73 -10.20 5.26
N ASN A 286 6.88 -10.63 5.80
CA ASN A 286 7.03 -11.50 6.96
C ASN A 286 6.13 -12.75 6.90
N LEU A 287 6.18 -13.50 5.79
CA LEU A 287 5.45 -14.75 5.68
C LEU A 287 6.05 -15.79 6.65
N ALA A 288 5.20 -16.36 7.52
CA ALA A 288 5.57 -17.34 8.53
C ALA A 288 5.02 -18.72 8.20
N GLY A 289 5.78 -19.78 8.51
CA GLY A 289 5.34 -21.16 8.41
C GLY A 289 4.45 -21.51 9.59
N THR A 290 3.16 -21.23 9.52
CA THR A 290 2.24 -21.39 10.64
C THR A 290 1.59 -22.78 10.69
N GLY A 291 1.62 -23.52 9.60
CA GLY A 291 0.81 -24.71 9.43
C GLY A 291 -0.66 -24.34 9.32
N TYR A 292 -1.52 -25.27 9.75
CA TYR A 292 -2.97 -25.09 9.70
C TYR A 292 -3.70 -25.98 10.70
N ILE A 293 -5.02 -25.79 10.82
CA ILE A 293 -5.89 -26.65 11.64
C ILE A 293 -6.87 -27.38 10.73
N TRP A 294 -6.97 -28.69 10.88
CA TRP A 294 -7.83 -29.53 10.04
C TRP A 294 -9.34 -29.26 10.23
N SER A 295 -9.76 -28.92 11.44
CA SER A 295 -11.13 -28.47 11.75
C SER A 295 -11.09 -27.70 13.08
N ILE A 296 -11.78 -26.56 13.13
CA ILE A 296 -11.97 -25.78 14.35
C ILE A 296 -13.35 -26.12 14.95
N PRO A 297 -13.46 -26.37 16.27
CA PRO A 297 -12.39 -26.33 17.28
C PRO A 297 -11.64 -27.67 17.50
N GLU A 298 -11.99 -28.73 16.78
CA GLU A 298 -11.67 -30.11 17.17
C GLU A 298 -10.18 -30.48 17.10
N ASN A 299 -9.42 -29.84 16.22
CA ASN A 299 -8.05 -30.23 15.94
C ASN A 299 -7.01 -29.24 16.47
N ASP A 300 -5.81 -29.76 16.69
CA ASP A 300 -4.62 -28.96 16.94
C ASP A 300 -3.94 -28.56 15.64
N ILE A 301 -2.97 -27.66 15.77
CA ILE A 301 -2.18 -27.15 14.66
C ILE A 301 -1.26 -28.26 14.14
N ILE A 302 -1.26 -28.44 12.84
CA ILE A 302 -0.42 -29.39 12.13
C ILE A 302 0.49 -28.66 11.15
N GLU A 303 1.68 -29.22 10.93
CA GLU A 303 2.70 -28.65 10.03
C GLU A 303 3.19 -27.25 10.40
N ALA A 304 3.15 -26.91 11.70
CA ALA A 304 3.81 -25.71 12.22
C ALA A 304 5.27 -25.67 11.75
N PHE A 305 5.73 -24.48 11.35
CA PHE A 305 7.04 -24.18 10.77
C PHE A 305 7.33 -24.79 9.38
N ALA A 306 6.42 -25.61 8.82
CA ALA A 306 6.64 -26.31 7.56
C ALA A 306 5.78 -25.79 6.40
N THR A 307 4.54 -25.38 6.66
CA THR A 307 3.62 -24.86 5.64
C THR A 307 2.92 -23.59 6.12
N SER A 308 2.25 -22.88 5.23
CA SER A 308 1.39 -21.75 5.58
C SER A 308 0.29 -21.60 4.55
N TYR A 309 -0.91 -21.30 4.99
CA TYR A 309 -2.08 -21.14 4.14
C TYR A 309 -2.89 -19.92 4.57
N TYR A 310 -3.38 -19.18 3.58
CA TYR A 310 -4.12 -17.95 3.78
C TYR A 310 -5.44 -17.99 3.06
N TRP A 311 -6.53 -17.70 3.77
CA TRP A 311 -7.83 -17.53 3.13
C TRP A 311 -7.81 -16.38 2.13
N THR A 312 -8.48 -16.60 1.00
CA THR A 312 -8.83 -15.54 0.05
C THR A 312 -10.32 -15.24 0.14
N ALA A 313 -10.70 -14.02 -0.24
CA ALA A 313 -12.10 -13.65 -0.38
C ALA A 313 -12.76 -14.29 -1.60
N THR A 314 -12.00 -14.67 -2.63
CA THR A 314 -12.53 -15.17 -3.89
C THR A 314 -13.29 -16.49 -3.72
N ALA A 315 -14.53 -16.53 -4.23
CA ALA A 315 -15.29 -17.78 -4.28
C ALA A 315 -14.72 -18.71 -5.38
N PRO A 316 -14.62 -20.04 -5.14
CA PRO A 316 -14.36 -20.98 -6.20
C PRO A 316 -15.54 -21.03 -7.18
N LYS A 317 -15.26 -21.13 -8.48
CA LYS A 317 -16.24 -21.16 -9.56
C LYS A 317 -16.04 -22.40 -10.44
N GLU A 318 -17.12 -22.78 -11.13
CA GLU A 318 -17.05 -23.87 -12.12
C GLU A 318 -16.06 -23.50 -13.24
N GLY A 319 -15.12 -24.39 -13.54
CA GLY A 319 -14.07 -24.17 -14.54
C GLY A 319 -12.73 -23.68 -13.99
N ASP A 320 -12.65 -23.34 -12.70
CA ASP A 320 -11.37 -23.04 -12.06
C ASP A 320 -10.42 -24.26 -12.10
N VAL A 321 -9.13 -23.99 -12.35
CA VAL A 321 -8.08 -25.02 -12.39
C VAL A 321 -7.18 -24.84 -11.19
N TYR A 322 -7.26 -25.78 -10.25
CA TYR A 322 -6.38 -25.87 -9.10
C TYR A 322 -5.35 -26.99 -9.31
N PRO A 323 -4.07 -26.81 -8.92
CA PRO A 323 -3.04 -27.86 -8.99
C PRO A 323 -3.47 -29.17 -8.32
N TRP A 324 -4.23 -29.05 -7.21
CA TRP A 324 -4.97 -30.13 -6.59
C TRP A 324 -6.43 -29.72 -6.50
N ASN A 325 -7.29 -30.33 -7.34
CA ASN A 325 -8.71 -29.99 -7.47
C ASN A 325 -9.59 -31.13 -6.96
N PRO A 326 -9.82 -31.24 -5.64
CA PRO A 326 -10.75 -32.21 -5.08
C PRO A 326 -12.16 -31.95 -5.62
N ASP A 327 -12.80 -33.02 -6.11
CA ASP A 327 -14.14 -32.97 -6.73
C ASP A 327 -15.13 -32.21 -5.82
N PRO A 328 -15.69 -31.07 -6.28
CA PRO A 328 -16.65 -30.28 -5.52
C PRO A 328 -17.88 -31.06 -5.06
N ALA A 329 -18.26 -32.15 -5.76
CA ALA A 329 -19.34 -33.03 -5.33
C ALA A 329 -19.00 -33.75 -4.00
N ASN A 330 -17.72 -34.02 -3.75
CA ASN A 330 -17.23 -34.63 -2.52
C ASN A 330 -16.86 -33.58 -1.45
N PHE A 331 -16.64 -32.33 -1.84
CA PHE A 331 -16.25 -31.22 -0.97
C PHE A 331 -17.05 -29.95 -1.31
N PRO A 332 -18.36 -29.91 -1.02
CA PRO A 332 -19.23 -28.79 -1.43
C PRO A 332 -18.96 -27.48 -0.68
N ASN A 333 -18.28 -27.55 0.47
CA ASN A 333 -18.00 -26.41 1.36
C ASN A 333 -16.58 -25.87 1.15
N GLN A 334 -16.21 -25.52 -0.08
CA GLN A 334 -14.86 -25.04 -0.39
C GLN A 334 -14.70 -23.52 -0.25
N GLY A 335 -13.57 -23.11 0.31
CA GLY A 335 -12.98 -21.77 0.19
C GLY A 335 -11.60 -21.89 -0.47
N VAL A 336 -11.12 -20.81 -1.07
CA VAL A 336 -9.83 -20.79 -1.78
C VAL A 336 -8.74 -20.22 -0.87
N THR A 337 -7.58 -20.88 -0.85
CA THR A 337 -6.38 -20.42 -0.14
C THR A 337 -5.18 -20.26 -1.05
N TYR A 338 -4.23 -19.41 -0.64
CA TYR A 338 -2.84 -19.48 -1.11
C TYR A 338 -2.00 -20.25 -0.09
N GLY A 339 -1.27 -21.24 -0.57
CA GLY A 339 -0.37 -22.10 0.20
C GLY A 339 1.10 -21.89 -0.15
N PHE A 340 1.94 -22.00 0.86
CA PHE A 340 3.39 -21.92 0.79
C PHE A 340 4.02 -23.05 1.62
N THR A 341 5.17 -23.58 1.18
CA THR A 341 5.84 -24.68 1.89
C THR A 341 7.32 -24.40 2.08
N SER A 342 7.94 -24.99 3.11
CA SER A 342 9.31 -24.70 3.52
C SER A 342 10.37 -25.00 2.45
N ASN A 343 10.13 -25.98 1.57
CA ASN A 343 11.10 -26.43 0.57
C ASN A 343 10.71 -26.05 -0.88
N ASP A 344 9.72 -25.18 -1.05
CA ASP A 344 9.25 -24.71 -2.36
C ASP A 344 9.30 -23.18 -2.43
N SER A 345 9.85 -22.65 -3.51
CA SER A 345 9.91 -21.23 -3.80
C SER A 345 8.63 -20.70 -4.43
N GLY A 346 7.68 -21.57 -4.78
CA GLY A 346 6.41 -21.21 -5.39
C GLY A 346 5.33 -20.76 -4.39
N ALA A 347 4.21 -20.35 -4.96
CA ALA A 347 2.93 -20.15 -4.29
C ALA A 347 1.86 -20.92 -5.07
N ALA A 348 0.92 -21.56 -4.38
CA ALA A 348 -0.09 -22.36 -5.04
C ALA A 348 -1.49 -22.15 -4.44
N LEU A 349 -2.49 -22.20 -5.30
CA LEU A 349 -3.89 -22.07 -4.93
C LEU A 349 -4.51 -23.43 -4.61
N TYR A 350 -5.23 -23.51 -3.51
CA TYR A 350 -5.90 -24.74 -3.11
C TYR A 350 -7.34 -24.48 -2.65
N PRO A 351 -8.31 -25.30 -3.09
CA PRO A 351 -9.64 -25.28 -2.53
C PRO A 351 -9.68 -26.23 -1.32
N TYR A 352 -10.08 -25.69 -0.17
CA TYR A 352 -10.15 -26.45 1.09
C TYR A 352 -11.47 -26.22 1.82
N ASP A 353 -11.80 -27.16 2.72
CA ASP A 353 -13.03 -27.08 3.51
C ASP A 353 -13.03 -25.83 4.40
N ARG A 354 -14.16 -25.11 4.39
CA ARG A 354 -14.38 -23.87 5.15
C ARG A 354 -14.28 -24.03 6.66
N THR A 355 -14.34 -25.25 7.20
CA THR A 355 -14.15 -25.52 8.65
C THR A 355 -12.68 -25.55 9.08
N ARG A 356 -11.73 -25.58 8.12
CA ARG A 356 -10.31 -25.52 8.43
C ARG A 356 -9.93 -24.17 9.03
N GLY A 357 -8.92 -24.21 9.89
CA GLY A 357 -8.30 -23.01 10.44
C GLY A 357 -7.09 -22.59 9.62
N TYR A 358 -7.18 -21.42 8.99
CA TYR A 358 -6.06 -20.80 8.27
C TYR A 358 -5.85 -19.35 8.72
N CYS A 359 -4.63 -18.86 8.52
CA CYS A 359 -4.30 -17.48 8.83
C CYS A 359 -4.97 -16.52 7.85
N VAL A 360 -5.08 -15.26 8.26
CA VAL A 360 -5.67 -14.19 7.45
C VAL A 360 -4.68 -13.04 7.33
N ARG A 361 -4.51 -12.54 6.10
CA ARG A 361 -3.90 -11.25 5.79
C ARG A 361 -5.00 -10.26 5.41
N CYS A 362 -4.71 -8.97 5.46
CA CYS A 362 -5.63 -7.92 5.02
C CYS A 362 -4.91 -6.96 4.06
N VAL A 363 -5.65 -6.38 3.13
CA VAL A 363 -5.18 -5.36 2.19
C VAL A 363 -5.93 -4.06 2.45
N LEU A 364 -5.25 -2.93 2.33
CA LEU A 364 -5.84 -1.61 2.52
C LEU A 364 -6.81 -1.27 1.37
N ASP A 365 -7.92 -0.60 1.67
CA ASP A 365 -8.96 -0.22 0.69
C ASP A 365 -8.52 0.81 -0.35
#